data_AF-A0A7C3CMY5-F1
#
_entry.id   AF-A0A7C3CMY5-F1
#
_cell.length_a   1.000
_cell.length_b   1.000
_cell.length_c   1.000
_cell.angle_alpha   90.00
_cell.angle_beta   90.00
_cell.angle_gamma   90.00
#
_symmetry.space_group_name_H-M   'P 1'
#
loop_
_entity.id
_entity.type
_entity.pdbx_description
1 polymer ?
#
loop_
_entity_poly.entity_id
_entity_poly.type
_entity_poly.pdbx_seq_one_letter_code
_entity_poly.pdbx_strand_id
1 'polypeptide(L)' 'MRLDKYLVDEGYYESRNRANDAIKAGKVTVDGKKAKASAKVDENAVVDVENEKFYVSRAARKLESFLAQHTIDMKDA' A
#
# COMPACT_ATOMS: atom_id res chain seq x y z
N MET A 1 3.00 -14.01 11.30
CA MET A 1 2.19 -12.85 11.77
C MET A 1 0.80 -12.87 11.10
N ARG A 2 -0.20 -12.06 11.50
CA ARG A 2 -1.46 -11.90 10.72
C ARG A 2 -1.24 -10.96 9.53
N LEU A 3 -1.86 -11.24 8.38
CA LEU A 3 -1.71 -10.44 7.16
C LEU A 3 -2.12 -8.98 7.34
N ASP A 4 -3.27 -8.73 7.97
CA ASP A 4 -3.75 -7.36 8.26
C ASP A 4 -2.80 -6.54 9.12
N LYS A 5 -2.05 -7.20 10.01
CA LYS A 5 -1.03 -6.56 10.84
C LYS A 5 0.27 -6.38 10.07
N TYR A 6 0.72 -7.39 9.34
CA TYR A 6 1.90 -7.35 8.48
C TYR A 6 1.86 -6.16 7.52
N LEU A 7 0.73 -5.97 6.86
CA LEU A 7 0.51 -4.88 5.92
C LEU A 7 0.60 -3.47 6.53
N VAL A 8 0.31 -3.35 7.82
CA VAL A 8 0.40 -2.06 8.53
C VAL A 8 1.79 -1.86 9.10
N ASP A 9 2.38 -2.91 9.69
CA ASP A 9 3.73 -2.89 10.26
C ASP A 9 4.79 -2.60 9.18
N GLU A 10 4.62 -3.14 7.97
CA GLU A 10 5.48 -2.87 6.80
C GLU A 10 5.17 -1.53 6.10
N GLY A 11 4.13 -0.81 6.53
CA GLY A 11 3.78 0.50 5.98
C GLY A 11 3.02 0.49 4.64
N TYR A 12 2.58 -0.68 4.15
CA TYR A 12 1.72 -0.75 2.94
C TYR A 12 0.36 -0.06 3.15
N TYR A 13 -0.17 -0.08 4.39
CA TYR A 13 -1.45 0.52 4.73
C TYR A 13 -1.40 1.26 6.08
N GLU A 14 -2.11 2.40 6.18
CA GLU A 14 -2.15 3.22 7.39
C GLU A 14 -2.93 2.58 8.57
N SER A 15 -3.79 1.62 8.29
CA SER A 15 -4.61 0.98 9.32
C SER A 15 -5.05 -0.42 8.92
N ARG A 16 -5.35 -1.23 9.94
CA ARG A 16 -5.84 -2.60 9.76
C ARG A 16 -7.15 -2.66 8.97
N ASN A 17 -8.02 -1.65 9.13
CA ASN A 17 -9.26 -1.58 8.36
C ASN A 17 -8.97 -1.39 6.87
N ARG A 18 -8.09 -0.45 6.50
CA ARG A 18 -7.69 -0.25 5.10
C ARG A 18 -7.03 -1.51 4.52
N ALA A 19 -6.14 -2.13 5.27
CA ALA A 19 -5.53 -3.40 4.87
C ALA A 19 -6.60 -4.47 4.59
N ASN A 20 -7.61 -4.58 5.45
CA ASN A 20 -8.71 -5.54 5.29
C ASN A 20 -9.57 -5.23 4.05
N ASP A 21 -9.87 -3.96 3.79
CA ASP A 21 -10.62 -3.54 2.60
C ASP A 21 -9.85 -3.85 1.31
N ALA A 22 -8.53 -3.62 1.30
CA ALA A 22 -7.70 -3.95 0.15
C ALA A 22 -7.59 -5.46 -0.10
N ILE A 23 -7.46 -6.24 0.98
CA ILE A 23 -7.49 -7.71 0.90
C ILE A 23 -8.84 -8.20 0.34
N LYS A 24 -9.97 -7.64 0.83
CA LYS A 24 -11.31 -7.97 0.30
C LYS A 24 -11.49 -7.56 -1.16
N ALA A 25 -10.91 -6.43 -1.55
CA ALA A 25 -10.89 -5.98 -2.94
C ALA A 25 -10.01 -6.87 -3.83
N GLY A 26 -9.19 -7.75 -3.25
CA GLY A 26 -8.29 -8.63 -3.99
C GLY A 26 -6.99 -7.96 -4.44
N LYS A 27 -6.65 -6.80 -3.86
CA LYS A 27 -5.43 -6.02 -4.13
C LYS A 27 -4.19 -6.57 -3.39
N VAL A 28 -4.37 -7.61 -2.58
CA VAL A 28 -3.29 -8.26 -1.83
C VAL A 28 -3.32 -9.75 -2.09
N THR A 29 -2.18 -10.31 -2.45
CA THR A 29 -1.98 -11.74 -2.58
C THR A 29 -0.80 -12.22 -1.75
N VAL A 30 -0.87 -13.45 -1.28
CA VAL A 30 0.19 -14.11 -0.51
C VAL A 30 0.52 -15.40 -1.26
N ASP A 31 1.79 -15.57 -1.62
CA ASP A 31 2.29 -16.70 -2.44
C ASP A 31 1.47 -16.89 -3.73
N GLY A 32 1.09 -15.79 -4.38
CA GLY A 32 0.29 -15.78 -5.61
C GLY A 32 -1.19 -16.14 -5.43
N LYS A 33 -1.70 -16.24 -4.19
CA LYS A 33 -3.10 -16.56 -3.90
C LYS A 33 -3.78 -15.47 -3.08
N LYS A 34 -5.09 -15.29 -3.28
CA LYS A 34 -5.90 -14.40 -2.45
C LYS A 34 -5.98 -14.97 -1.03
N ALA A 35 -5.47 -14.21 -0.06
CA ALA A 35 -5.51 -14.57 1.35
C ALA A 35 -6.62 -13.80 2.07
N LYS A 36 -7.01 -14.26 3.27
CA LYS A 36 -7.92 -13.52 4.16
C LYS A 36 -7.11 -12.57 5.05
N ALA A 37 -7.73 -11.51 5.56
CA ALA A 37 -7.10 -10.60 6.52
C ALA A 37 -6.57 -11.29 7.79
N SER A 38 -7.24 -12.37 8.21
CA SER A 38 -6.82 -13.22 9.33
C SER A 38 -5.80 -14.30 8.96
N ALA A 39 -5.38 -14.39 7.68
CA ALA A 39 -4.39 -15.36 7.25
C ALA A 39 -3.07 -15.15 7.98
N LYS A 40 -2.41 -16.25 8.29
CA LYS A 40 -1.07 -16.23 8.88
C LYS A 40 -0.07 -16.04 7.74
N VAL A 41 0.68 -14.95 7.80
CA VAL A 41 1.85 -14.67 6.94
C VAL A 41 3.05 -15.31 7.62
N ASP A 42 3.68 -16.25 6.93
CA ASP A 42 4.95 -16.83 7.33
C ASP A 42 6.09 -15.85 7.01
N GLU A 43 7.25 -16.04 7.63
CA GLU A 43 8.44 -15.19 7.42
C GLU A 43 8.97 -15.32 5.99
N ASN A 44 8.70 -16.47 5.35
CA ASN A 44 9.08 -16.78 3.98
C ASN A 44 7.96 -16.52 2.96
N ALA A 45 6.80 -16.01 3.41
CA ALA A 45 5.66 -15.80 2.53
C ALA A 45 5.88 -14.55 1.67
N VAL A 46 5.64 -14.67 0.36
CA VAL A 46 5.73 -13.54 -0.56
C VAL A 46 4.40 -12.80 -0.56
N VAL A 47 4.39 -11.60 0.03
CA VAL A 47 3.21 -10.73 0.04
C VAL A 47 3.31 -9.74 -1.10
N ASP A 48 2.44 -9.90 -2.10
CA ASP A 48 2.34 -8.99 -3.24
C ASP A 48 1.15 -8.06 -3.02
N VAL A 49 1.43 -6.76 -3.01
CA VAL A 49 0.45 -5.70 -2.81
C VAL A 49 0.37 -4.92 -4.11
N GLU A 50 -0.82 -4.95 -4.72
CA GLU A 50 -1.09 -4.19 -5.93
C GLU A 50 -0.89 -2.70 -5.62
N ASN A 51 0.12 -2.13 -6.28
CA ASN A 51 0.75 -0.87 -5.90
C ASN A 51 -0.14 0.31 -6.33
N GLU A 52 -1.21 0.56 -5.59
CA GLU A 52 -2.01 1.77 -5.74
C GLU A 52 -1.26 2.90 -5.03
N LYS A 53 -0.66 3.83 -5.79
CA LYS A 53 0.07 4.99 -5.26
C LYS A 53 -0.72 5.63 -4.12
N PHE A 54 -0.25 5.41 -2.89
CA PHE A 54 -0.95 5.82 -1.70
C PHE A 54 -0.26 7.04 -1.09
N TYR A 55 -1.02 8.13 -0.97
CA TYR A 55 -0.55 9.38 -0.41
C TYR A 55 -1.12 9.59 0.99
N VAL A 56 -0.24 9.68 1.99
CA VAL A 56 -0.58 9.91 3.41
C VAL A 56 -1.30 11.23 3.69
N SER A 57 -1.36 12.15 2.70
CA SER A 57 -2.10 13.39 2.81
C SER A 57 -2.75 13.79 1.48
N ARG A 58 -3.86 14.53 1.58
CA ARG A 58 -4.46 15.19 0.41
C ARG A 58 -3.50 16.21 -0.22
N ALA A 59 -2.58 16.78 0.56
CA ALA A 59 -1.57 17.70 0.07
C ALA A 59 -0.62 17.00 -0.92
N ALA A 60 -0.19 15.77 -0.62
CA ALA A 60 0.65 15.00 -1.52
C ALA A 60 -0.08 14.62 -2.83
N ARG A 61 -1.39 14.31 -2.78
CA ARG A 61 -2.20 14.12 -4.01
C ARG A 61 -2.30 15.40 -4.85
N LYS A 62 -2.49 16.54 -4.20
CA LYS A 62 -2.53 17.86 -4.88
C LYS A 62 -1.19 18.19 -5.53
N LEU A 63 -0.09 17.93 -4.82
CA LEU A 63 1.25 18.16 -5.32
C LEU A 63 1.57 17.25 -6.50
N GLU A 64 1.21 15.96 -6.45
CA GLU A 64 1.37 15.06 -7.60
C GLU A 64 0.60 15.58 -8.82
N SER A 65 -0.66 16.00 -8.63
CA SER A 65 -1.47 16.55 -9.72
C SER A 65 -0.85 17.84 -10.29
N PHE A 66 -0.26 18.67 -9.44
CA PHE A 66 0.43 19.88 -9.84
C PHE A 66 1.70 19.57 -10.66
N LEU A 67 2.54 18.65 -10.17
CA LEU A 67 3.76 18.22 -10.85
C LEU A 67 3.49 17.47 -12.16
N ALA A 68 2.36 16.78 -12.28
CA ALA A 68 1.94 16.13 -13.53
C ALA A 68 1.57 17.13 -14.63
N GLN A 69 1.09 18.32 -14.25
CA GLN A 69 0.69 19.38 -15.19
C GLN A 69 1.80 20.41 -15.41
N HIS A 70 2.72 20.53 -14.45
CA HIS A 70 3.79 21.51 -14.47
C HIS A 70 5.13 20.81 -14.23
N THR A 71 5.91 20.68 -15.30
CA THR A 71 7.31 20.24 -15.23
C THR A 71 8.10 21.30 -14.46
N ILE A 72 8.52 20.99 -13.25
CA ILE A 72 9.37 21.87 -12.44
C ILE A 72 10.81 21.38 -12.60
N ASP A 73 11.67 22.23 -13.18
CA ASP A 73 13.12 22.05 -13.11
C ASP A 73 13.59 22.41 -11.69
N MET A 74 13.95 21.38 -10.91
CA MET A 74 14.63 21.60 -9.64
C MET A 74 16.07 22.00 -9.93
N LYS A 75 16.45 23.23 -9.57
CA LYS A 75 17.85 23.58 -9.38
C LYS A 75 18.22 23.26 -7.94
N ASP A 76 19.21 22.38 -7.78
CA ASP A 76 19.82 22.12 -6.48
C ASP A 76 20.33 23.43 -5.86
N ALA A 77 20.11 23.58 -4.55
CA ALA A 77 20.53 24.73 -3.75
C ALA A 77 21.91 24.50 -3.13
#